data_AF-A0AAV8VAA6-F1
#
_entry.id   AF-A0AAV8VAA6-F1
#
_cell.length_a   1.000
_cell.length_b   1.000
_cell.length_c   1.000
_cell.angle_alpha   90.00
_cell.angle_beta   90.00
_cell.angle_gamma   90.00
#
_symmetry.space_group_name_H-M   'P 1'
#
loop_
_entity.id
_entity.type
_entity.pdbx_description
1 polymer ?
#
loop_
_entity_poly.entity_id
_entity_poly.type
_entity_poly.pdbx_seq_one_letter_code
_entity_poly.pdbx_strand_id
1 'polypeptide(L)'
;MLVIDLRLCLLSYRRGFSLQEALEIAYDDDIEEIFIEPPDAGVLTDADSGDEDGGGLIDNLSGAQLRAQAEVRLLNNDRIGGCSANDQTQESTPPQGQSSPPLQNMHKLEDFEWIRGDLEPNNQNFPAPNYSQYQNMSPVQLFELFIDDDILSLLIRETSTYALFKNCPDPRVSLEEMKCYLGILILTGYNDLPGQRFYWDSDSDMRNHLVYNSMRRDRFLQISRFIHFADNNNPDISDKIWKMRPLMDKVKSKFLEHFQPEEHLCYDESMIKYFGKHSCKQFIRGKPVRFGYKMWCLNTTSGYLVNFEMYQGNNPRRSPEYEKLFGKASAPMITMLDEIGTIKGIQPYKLFFDNLFTGTNLLKYLRDRRYQGTGTVRENRLPRECPLPGKKAFEKHPRGSFDSIIDKGNGILFVRWVDNGVVTLASTCFGLEPMGTVRRYSKAEKRMIQVTRPNVIGTYNSHMGGTDLMDENISRYRIGVRGKKWWWCLFTWMLDACMQNAWQLHKKSKGTLPQLEFRREIVKSYLKSFGTQPKGAGRTSTSTSSVTLNRVSDDLRYDKRDHFVVRIPQNKRRRCTGEGCASSGRTMCNKCNVGLCIDCFCLFHTP
;
A
#
# COMPACT_ATOMS: atom_id res chain seq x y z
N MET A 1 4.79 11.03 -17.27
CA MET A 1 4.19 10.59 -18.54
C MET A 1 3.85 9.11 -18.37
N LEU A 2 2.74 8.83 -17.69
CA LEU A 2 2.26 7.47 -17.41
C LEU A 2 1.28 7.08 -18.52
N VAL A 3 1.64 6.02 -19.26
CA VAL A 3 0.76 5.38 -20.24
C VAL A 3 -0.15 4.44 -19.44
N ILE A 4 -1.41 4.82 -19.29
CA ILE A 4 -2.45 3.92 -18.78
C ILE A 4 -2.75 2.91 -19.90
N ASP A 5 -2.21 1.70 -19.80
CA ASP A 5 -2.46 0.62 -20.75
C ASP A 5 -3.83 -0.03 -20.46
N LEU A 6 -4.87 0.49 -21.10
CA LEU A 6 -6.21 -0.12 -21.17
C LEU A 6 -6.19 -1.25 -22.20
N ARG A 7 -5.75 -2.46 -21.83
CA ARG A 7 -5.98 -3.68 -22.62
C ARG A 7 -7.07 -4.54 -21.98
N LEU A 8 -8.29 -4.38 -22.48
CA LEU A 8 -9.30 -5.43 -22.51
C LEU A 8 -9.08 -6.22 -23.80
N CYS A 9 -8.54 -7.45 -23.69
CA CYS A 9 -8.49 -8.40 -24.80
C CYS A 9 -9.36 -9.61 -24.45
N LEU A 10 -10.37 -9.84 -25.27
CA LEU A 10 -11.23 -11.02 -25.30
C LEU A 10 -10.39 -12.25 -25.69
N LEU A 11 -10.22 -13.22 -24.80
CA LEU A 11 -9.74 -14.56 -25.16
C LEU A 11 -10.49 -15.66 -24.39
N SER A 12 -10.62 -16.79 -25.09
CA SER A 12 -11.55 -17.90 -24.91
C SER A 12 -11.48 -18.63 -23.56
N TYR A 13 -12.66 -19.05 -23.08
CA TYR A 13 -12.85 -19.95 -21.95
C TYR A 13 -12.18 -21.32 -22.18
N ARG A 14 -11.22 -21.69 -21.32
CA ARG A 14 -10.76 -23.06 -21.10
C ARG A 14 -10.72 -23.36 -19.59
N ARG A 15 -10.86 -24.64 -19.24
CA ARG A 15 -10.92 -25.20 -17.88
C ARG A 15 -9.72 -24.74 -17.04
N GLY A 16 -9.91 -24.55 -15.72
CA GLY A 16 -8.83 -24.13 -14.81
C GLY A 16 -7.73 -25.17 -14.66
N PHE A 17 -6.47 -24.72 -14.60
CA PHE A 17 -5.31 -25.56 -14.32
C PHE A 17 -5.07 -25.65 -12.80
N SER A 18 -4.47 -26.75 -12.36
CA SER A 18 -3.79 -26.86 -11.07
C SER A 18 -2.36 -26.29 -11.17
N LEU A 19 -1.74 -25.96 -10.03
CA LEU A 19 -0.34 -25.55 -9.98
C LEU A 19 0.58 -26.60 -10.61
N GLN A 20 0.29 -27.88 -10.41
CA GLN A 20 1.04 -28.95 -11.06
C GLN A 20 0.98 -28.84 -12.59
N GLU A 21 -0.23 -28.72 -13.17
CA GLU A 21 -0.39 -28.55 -14.62
C GLU A 21 0.26 -27.25 -15.12
N ALA A 22 0.18 -26.16 -14.35
CA ALA A 22 0.83 -24.90 -14.70
C ALA A 22 2.36 -24.99 -14.68
N LEU A 23 2.93 -25.74 -13.72
CA LEU A 23 4.37 -26.01 -13.67
C LEU A 23 4.80 -26.93 -14.81
N GLU A 24 4.01 -27.94 -15.16
CA GLU A 24 4.26 -28.80 -16.33
C GLU A 24 4.28 -27.98 -17.63
N ILE A 25 3.34 -27.04 -17.80
CA ILE A 25 3.34 -26.11 -18.95
C ILE A 25 4.57 -25.19 -18.93
N ALA A 26 5.10 -24.84 -17.75
CA ALA A 26 6.29 -23.99 -17.60
C ALA A 26 7.58 -24.64 -18.08
N TYR A 27 7.61 -25.97 -18.13
CA TYR A 27 8.74 -26.70 -18.68
C TYR A 27 8.73 -26.73 -20.21
N ASP A 28 7.56 -26.57 -20.83
CA ASP A 28 7.36 -26.72 -22.28
C ASP A 28 7.13 -25.38 -23.03
N ASP A 29 6.66 -24.32 -22.36
CA ASP A 29 6.34 -23.00 -22.95
C ASP A 29 7.11 -21.83 -22.30
N ASP A 30 7.30 -20.73 -23.05
CA ASP A 30 7.85 -19.47 -22.53
C ASP A 30 6.79 -18.71 -21.68
N ILE A 31 6.69 -19.09 -20.40
CA ILE A 31 5.80 -18.46 -19.41
C ILE A 31 6.45 -17.20 -18.81
N GLU A 32 5.69 -16.11 -18.73
CA GLU A 32 6.10 -14.87 -18.05
C GLU A 32 5.87 -14.99 -16.52
N GLU A 33 4.69 -15.45 -16.11
CA GLU A 33 4.30 -15.57 -14.69
C GLU A 33 3.29 -16.72 -14.46
N ILE A 34 3.44 -17.45 -13.36
CA ILE A 34 2.43 -18.40 -12.85
C ILE A 34 1.81 -17.84 -11.57
N PHE A 35 0.48 -17.79 -11.55
CA PHE A 35 -0.29 -17.36 -10.40
C PHE A 35 -0.97 -18.56 -9.75
N ILE A 36 -0.98 -18.59 -8.42
CA ILE A 36 -1.58 -19.67 -7.63
C ILE A 36 -2.74 -19.08 -6.84
N GLU A 37 -3.93 -19.64 -6.98
CA GLU A 37 -5.08 -19.29 -6.15
C GLU A 37 -4.82 -19.72 -4.70
N PRO A 38 -5.00 -18.82 -3.73
CA PRO A 38 -4.78 -19.16 -2.34
C PRO A 38 -5.87 -20.14 -1.86
N PRO A 39 -5.55 -21.01 -0.87
CA PRO A 39 -6.56 -21.86 -0.25
C PRO A 39 -7.65 -21.03 0.43
N ASP A 40 -8.83 -21.61 0.60
CA ASP A 40 -9.98 -20.98 1.25
C ASP A 40 -9.63 -20.35 2.60
N ALA A 41 -10.26 -19.19 2.86
CA ALA A 41 -10.01 -18.41 4.06
C ALA A 41 -10.36 -19.22 5.33
N GLY A 42 -9.33 -19.61 6.07
CA GLY A 42 -9.46 -20.24 7.39
C GLY A 42 -9.69 -19.22 8.52
N VAL A 43 -9.84 -19.76 9.73
CA VAL A 43 -10.05 -19.04 11.01
C VAL A 43 -9.10 -17.85 11.19
N LEU A 44 -9.60 -16.75 11.77
CA LEU A 44 -8.78 -15.60 12.18
C LEU A 44 -7.81 -16.04 13.29
N THR A 45 -6.55 -16.30 12.96
CA THR A 45 -5.53 -16.71 13.93
C THR A 45 -4.43 -15.67 14.06
N ASP A 46 -3.91 -15.54 15.27
CA ASP A 46 -2.67 -14.80 15.58
C ASP A 46 -1.42 -15.68 15.41
N ALA A 47 -1.57 -16.86 14.81
CA ALA A 47 -0.49 -17.82 14.64
C ALA A 47 0.48 -17.34 13.56
N ASP A 48 1.76 -17.30 13.91
CA ASP A 48 2.85 -17.04 12.97
C ASP A 48 2.90 -18.16 11.92
N SER A 49 2.83 -17.82 10.63
CA SER A 49 3.23 -18.76 9.56
C SER A 49 4.72 -19.12 9.75
N GLY A 50 5.18 -20.32 9.40
CA GLY A 50 6.55 -20.83 9.72
C GLY A 50 7.73 -19.92 9.33
N ASP A 51 8.93 -20.22 9.84
CA ASP A 51 10.14 -19.40 9.68
C ASP A 51 10.60 -19.22 8.23
N GLU A 52 10.80 -17.96 7.82
CA GLU A 52 11.22 -17.58 6.46
C GLU A 52 12.72 -17.81 6.20
N ASP A 53 13.52 -17.99 7.27
CA ASP A 53 14.97 -18.22 7.17
C ASP A 53 15.31 -19.62 6.61
N GLY A 54 14.32 -20.52 6.49
CA GLY A 54 14.44 -21.80 5.79
C GLY A 54 13.90 -21.66 4.37
N GLY A 55 14.79 -21.34 3.40
CA GLY A 55 14.42 -21.13 2.01
C GLY A 55 13.42 -22.14 1.46
N GLY A 56 12.34 -21.65 0.84
CA GLY A 56 11.36 -22.47 0.16
C GLY A 56 11.95 -23.04 -1.13
N LEU A 57 12.58 -24.21 -1.04
CA LEU A 57 12.92 -25.01 -2.22
C LEU A 57 11.62 -25.44 -2.93
N ILE A 58 11.63 -25.39 -4.26
CA ILE A 58 10.50 -25.78 -5.14
C ILE A 58 10.03 -27.22 -4.82
N ASP A 59 10.94 -28.07 -4.35
CA ASP A 59 10.68 -29.47 -3.99
C ASP A 59 9.88 -29.65 -2.68
N ASN A 60 9.55 -28.57 -1.96
CA ASN A 60 8.82 -28.60 -0.69
C ASN A 60 7.34 -28.20 -0.80
N LEU A 61 6.75 -28.23 -2.01
CA LEU A 61 5.31 -28.00 -2.17
C LEU A 61 4.51 -29.19 -1.66
N SER A 62 3.67 -28.97 -0.65
CA SER A 62 2.72 -29.99 -0.19
C SER A 62 1.73 -30.37 -1.30
N GLY A 63 1.19 -31.59 -1.25
CA GLY A 63 0.19 -32.02 -2.24
C GLY A 63 -1.06 -31.11 -2.31
N ALA A 64 -1.38 -30.36 -1.25
CA ALA A 64 -2.43 -29.36 -1.27
C ALA A 64 -2.04 -28.11 -2.09
N GLN A 65 -0.77 -27.70 -2.06
CA GLN A 65 -0.26 -26.58 -2.87
C GLN A 65 -0.19 -26.95 -4.35
N LEU A 66 0.21 -28.18 -4.69
CA LEU A 66 0.26 -28.67 -6.08
C LEU A 66 -1.13 -28.73 -6.74
N ARG A 67 -2.19 -28.96 -5.95
CA ARG A 67 -3.59 -28.99 -6.42
C ARG A 67 -4.28 -27.62 -6.39
N ALA A 68 -3.63 -26.58 -5.88
CA ALA A 68 -4.20 -25.24 -5.89
C ALA A 68 -4.43 -24.79 -7.34
N GLN A 69 -5.53 -24.10 -7.62
CA GLN A 69 -5.76 -23.61 -8.98
C GLN A 69 -4.68 -22.61 -9.37
N ALA A 70 -4.33 -22.57 -10.65
CA ALA A 70 -3.33 -21.67 -11.18
C ALA A 70 -3.78 -21.00 -12.49
N GLU A 71 -3.31 -19.77 -12.68
CA GLU A 71 -3.44 -18.99 -13.92
C GLU A 71 -2.04 -18.79 -14.50
N VAL A 72 -1.85 -19.15 -15.77
CA VAL A 72 -0.58 -18.97 -16.49
C VAL A 72 -0.68 -17.72 -17.37
N ARG A 73 0.35 -16.89 -17.31
CA ARG A 73 0.53 -15.74 -18.20
C ARG A 73 1.70 -16.00 -19.15
N LEU A 74 1.40 -16.02 -20.44
CA LEU A 74 2.38 -16.21 -21.50
C LEU A 74 3.01 -14.87 -21.92
N LEU A 75 4.22 -14.90 -22.51
CA LEU A 75 4.93 -13.70 -22.99
C LEU A 75 4.15 -12.85 -24.01
N ASN A 76 3.19 -13.45 -24.73
CA ASN A 76 2.31 -12.74 -25.66
C ASN A 76 1.15 -12.00 -24.96
N ASN A 77 1.12 -12.02 -23.62
CA ASN A 77 0.11 -11.45 -22.75
C ASN A 77 -1.25 -12.19 -22.77
N ASP A 78 -1.30 -13.38 -23.39
CA ASP A 78 -2.45 -14.28 -23.31
C ASP A 78 -2.47 -14.98 -21.95
N ARG A 79 -3.67 -15.30 -21.47
CA ARG A 79 -3.91 -15.92 -20.17
C ARG A 79 -4.64 -17.23 -20.35
N ILE A 80 -4.15 -18.29 -19.72
CA ILE A 80 -4.72 -19.63 -19.81
C ILE A 80 -4.90 -20.20 -18.40
N GLY A 81 -6.08 -20.78 -18.14
CA GLY A 81 -6.45 -21.36 -16.85
C GLY A 81 -7.08 -20.36 -15.87
N GLY A 82 -8.25 -20.72 -15.34
CA GLY A 82 -8.90 -20.04 -14.21
C GLY A 82 -10.40 -20.35 -14.12
N CYS A 83 -10.95 -20.54 -12.93
CA CYS A 83 -12.40 -20.59 -12.74
C CYS A 83 -13.03 -19.19 -12.81
N SER A 84 -14.17 -19.06 -13.50
CA SER A 84 -15.03 -17.88 -13.40
C SER A 84 -15.76 -17.90 -12.06
N ALA A 85 -15.25 -17.18 -11.07
CA ALA A 85 -16.09 -16.65 -10.00
C ALA A 85 -16.87 -15.46 -10.57
N ASN A 86 -17.94 -15.76 -11.32
CA ASN A 86 -19.00 -14.79 -11.50
C ASN A 86 -19.57 -14.52 -10.11
N ASP A 87 -19.47 -13.26 -9.71
CA ASP A 87 -19.95 -12.68 -8.47
C ASP A 87 -21.48 -12.92 -8.36
N GLN A 88 -21.88 -14.08 -7.84
CA GLN A 88 -23.21 -14.27 -7.28
C GLN A 88 -23.11 -13.91 -5.80
N THR A 89 -23.29 -12.62 -5.52
CA THR A 89 -23.61 -12.14 -4.19
C THR A 89 -24.91 -12.81 -3.74
N GLN A 90 -24.82 -13.82 -2.88
CA GLN A 90 -25.98 -14.30 -2.14
C GLN A 90 -26.43 -13.17 -1.20
N GLU A 91 -27.61 -12.63 -1.48
CA GLU A 91 -28.33 -11.72 -0.60
C GLU A 91 -28.74 -12.49 0.66
N SER A 92 -28.30 -12.02 1.82
CA SER A 92 -28.84 -12.45 3.12
C SER A 92 -29.45 -11.24 3.82
N THR A 93 -30.70 -11.41 4.25
CA THR A 93 -31.60 -10.42 4.85
C THR A 93 -31.00 -9.74 6.10
N PRO A 94 -31.18 -8.42 6.29
CA PRO A 94 -30.62 -7.71 7.44
C PRO A 94 -31.48 -7.86 8.71
N PRO A 95 -30.86 -7.97 9.91
CA PRO A 95 -31.54 -7.66 11.16
C PRO A 95 -31.51 -6.14 11.46
N GLN A 96 -32.53 -5.68 12.17
CA GLN A 96 -32.80 -4.28 12.48
C GLN A 96 -31.90 -3.71 13.59
N GLY A 97 -31.52 -2.44 13.41
CA GLY A 97 -31.38 -1.47 14.50
C GLY A 97 -29.96 -1.02 14.85
N GLN A 98 -29.62 0.22 14.51
CA GLN A 98 -29.52 1.35 15.44
C GLN A 98 -29.44 2.67 14.64
N SER A 99 -30.22 3.66 15.09
CA SER A 99 -30.59 4.86 14.34
C SER A 99 -29.49 5.92 14.32
N SER A 100 -29.00 6.21 13.12
CA SER A 100 -28.33 7.46 12.77
C SER A 100 -29.36 8.60 12.71
N PRO A 101 -28.95 9.89 12.87
CA PRO A 101 -29.88 11.00 12.78
C PRO A 101 -30.60 11.03 11.41
N PRO A 102 -31.85 11.54 11.34
CA PRO A 102 -32.68 11.37 10.16
C PRO A 102 -32.14 12.20 8.99
N LEU A 103 -31.90 11.55 7.86
CA LEU A 103 -31.73 12.15 6.53
C LEU A 103 -33.04 12.89 6.17
N GLN A 104 -33.23 14.10 6.68
CA GLN A 104 -34.35 14.95 6.29
C GLN A 104 -34.07 15.55 4.90
N ASN A 105 -35.02 15.32 3.98
CA ASN A 105 -35.13 15.89 2.64
C ASN A 105 -34.08 15.41 1.60
N MET A 106 -34.13 14.12 1.26
CA MET A 106 -33.54 13.65 0.01
C MET A 106 -34.57 13.75 -1.12
N HIS A 107 -34.29 14.62 -2.10
CA HIS A 107 -35.08 14.67 -3.34
C HIS A 107 -34.76 13.41 -4.17
N LYS A 108 -35.80 12.69 -4.60
CA LYS A 108 -35.66 11.64 -5.63
C LYS A 108 -35.10 12.27 -6.91
N LEU A 109 -34.53 11.46 -7.80
CA LEU A 109 -34.27 11.92 -9.16
C LEU A 109 -35.54 12.56 -9.71
N GLU A 110 -35.37 13.74 -10.30
CA GLU A 110 -36.41 14.40 -11.06
C GLU A 110 -36.61 13.66 -12.38
N ASP A 111 -37.75 13.88 -13.02
CA ASP A 111 -38.02 13.32 -14.34
C ASP A 111 -36.93 13.76 -15.33
N PHE A 112 -36.43 12.80 -16.13
CA PHE A 112 -35.35 13.06 -17.06
C PHE A 112 -35.82 14.02 -18.17
N GLU A 113 -35.23 15.20 -18.25
CA GLU A 113 -35.47 16.16 -19.32
C GLU A 113 -34.24 16.24 -20.23
N TRP A 114 -34.27 15.55 -21.37
CA TRP A 114 -33.12 15.45 -22.27
C TRP A 114 -33.02 16.65 -23.22
N ILE A 115 -31.92 17.39 -23.12
CA ILE A 115 -31.63 18.52 -24.02
C ILE A 115 -30.22 18.44 -24.59
N ARG A 116 -30.03 19.03 -25.78
CA ARG A 116 -28.70 19.29 -26.36
C ARG A 116 -28.19 20.62 -25.81
N GLY A 117 -26.92 20.67 -25.46
CA GLY A 117 -26.29 21.87 -24.90
C GLY A 117 -25.00 21.52 -24.16
N ASP A 118 -24.54 22.49 -23.37
CA ASP A 118 -23.41 22.32 -22.46
C ASP A 118 -23.77 22.70 -21.01
N LEU A 119 -22.98 22.26 -20.03
CA LEU A 119 -23.13 22.71 -18.66
C LEU A 119 -22.71 24.17 -18.54
N GLU A 120 -23.53 24.94 -17.83
CA GLU A 120 -23.17 26.29 -17.42
C GLU A 120 -21.95 26.24 -16.47
N PRO A 121 -20.90 27.04 -16.72
CA PRO A 121 -19.75 27.11 -15.83
C PRO A 121 -20.16 27.58 -14.43
N ASN A 122 -19.95 26.74 -13.42
CA ASN A 122 -20.11 27.14 -12.04
C ASN A 122 -18.81 27.75 -11.51
N ASN A 123 -18.68 29.08 -11.57
CA ASN A 123 -17.53 29.84 -11.09
C ASN A 123 -17.63 30.13 -9.59
N GLN A 124 -17.87 29.10 -8.78
CA GLN A 124 -17.74 29.26 -7.32
C GLN A 124 -16.26 29.39 -6.96
N ASN A 125 -15.93 30.46 -6.25
CA ASN A 125 -14.57 30.69 -5.79
C ASN A 125 -14.22 29.67 -4.70
N PHE A 126 -13.18 28.87 -4.93
CA PHE A 126 -12.66 27.94 -3.94
C PHE A 126 -11.46 28.58 -3.23
N PRO A 127 -11.44 28.65 -1.89
CA PRO A 127 -10.34 29.25 -1.15
C PRO A 127 -9.00 28.59 -1.49
N ALA A 128 -7.96 29.40 -1.73
CA ALA A 128 -6.63 28.85 -1.95
C ALA A 128 -6.14 28.09 -0.69
N PRO A 129 -5.54 26.90 -0.86
CA PRO A 129 -5.05 26.12 0.27
C PRO A 129 -3.91 26.85 0.98
N ASN A 130 -3.91 26.82 2.31
CA ASN A 130 -2.91 27.52 3.12
C ASN A 130 -1.92 26.55 3.78
N TYR A 131 -0.71 26.47 3.21
CA TYR A 131 0.38 25.67 3.76
C TYR A 131 1.39 26.47 4.59
N SER A 132 1.09 27.72 4.96
CA SER A 132 2.05 28.60 5.65
C SER A 132 2.55 28.03 6.97
N GLN A 133 1.67 27.36 7.74
CA GLN A 133 2.02 26.73 9.02
C GLN A 133 3.07 25.62 8.90
N TYR A 134 3.23 25.03 7.72
CA TYR A 134 4.19 23.97 7.45
C TYR A 134 5.50 24.50 6.86
N GLN A 135 5.60 25.81 6.65
CA GLN A 135 6.85 26.42 6.19
C GLN A 135 7.90 26.31 7.28
N ASN A 136 9.13 25.98 6.89
CA ASN A 136 10.29 25.83 7.79
C ASN A 136 10.21 24.67 8.80
N MET A 137 9.16 23.85 8.79
CA MET A 137 9.17 22.61 9.57
C MET A 137 10.17 21.63 8.97
N SER A 138 10.96 20.99 9.83
CA SER A 138 11.87 19.91 9.42
C SER A 138 11.08 18.66 9.00
N PRO A 139 11.69 17.74 8.24
CA PRO A 139 11.05 16.46 7.90
C PRO A 139 10.56 15.67 9.11
N VAL A 140 11.30 15.71 10.23
CA VAL A 140 10.87 15.06 11.49
C VAL A 140 9.61 15.70 12.03
N GLN A 141 9.56 17.04 12.12
CA GLN A 141 8.39 17.74 12.63
C GLN A 141 7.17 17.49 11.74
N LEU A 142 7.33 17.47 10.41
CA LEU A 142 6.24 17.17 9.48
C LEU A 142 5.75 15.72 9.59
N PHE A 143 6.66 14.76 9.84
CA PHE A 143 6.30 13.37 10.05
C PHE A 143 5.59 13.16 11.39
N GLU A 144 6.02 13.83 12.45
CA GLU A 144 5.44 13.76 13.79
C GLU A 144 4.08 14.46 13.91
N LEU A 145 3.64 15.21 12.89
CA LEU A 145 2.22 15.60 12.75
C LEU A 145 1.30 14.37 12.59
N PHE A 146 1.80 13.31 11.94
CA PHE A 146 1.03 12.11 11.63
C PHE A 146 1.33 10.92 12.54
N ILE A 147 2.47 10.94 13.23
CA ILE A 147 2.88 9.97 14.26
C ILE A 147 3.23 10.77 15.50
N ASP A 148 2.19 11.33 16.12
CA ASP A 148 2.31 12.17 17.31
C ASP A 148 2.41 11.33 18.59
N ASP A 149 2.51 12.00 19.74
CA ASP A 149 2.65 11.34 21.04
C ASP A 149 1.43 10.48 21.40
N ASP A 150 0.23 10.81 20.91
CA ASP A 150 -0.98 10.01 21.13
C ASP A 150 -0.93 8.68 20.35
N ILE A 151 -0.52 8.71 19.08
CA ILE A 151 -0.28 7.50 18.29
C ILE A 151 0.85 6.67 18.89
N LEU A 152 1.98 7.29 19.25
CA LEU A 152 3.10 6.58 19.89
C LEU A 152 2.70 5.94 21.21
N SER A 153 1.91 6.64 22.03
CA SER A 153 1.38 6.11 23.29
C SER A 153 0.46 4.91 23.06
N LEU A 154 -0.41 4.95 22.04
CA LEU A 154 -1.21 3.80 21.63
C LEU A 154 -0.31 2.61 21.26
N LEU A 155 0.67 2.83 20.37
CA LEU A 155 1.57 1.76 19.92
C LEU A 155 2.29 1.11 21.11
N ILE A 156 2.82 1.91 22.03
CA ILE A 156 3.56 1.44 23.21
C ILE A 156 2.64 0.66 24.15
N ARG A 157 1.46 1.23 24.46
CA ARG A 157 0.49 0.63 25.38
C ARG A 157 0.03 -0.72 24.86
N GLU A 158 -0.48 -0.77 23.63
CA GLU A 158 -1.06 -2.00 23.08
C GLU A 158 -0.02 -3.08 22.82
N THR A 159 1.20 -2.69 22.41
CA THR A 159 2.32 -3.63 22.27
C THR A 159 2.72 -4.22 23.61
N SER A 160 2.81 -3.41 24.66
CA SER A 160 3.18 -3.87 26.01
C SER A 160 2.10 -4.77 26.61
N THR A 161 0.82 -4.40 26.45
CA THR A 161 -0.33 -5.21 26.88
C THR A 161 -0.38 -6.55 26.14
N TYR A 162 -0.15 -6.56 24.82
CA TYR A 162 -0.11 -7.79 24.05
C TYR A 162 1.08 -8.69 24.42
N ALA A 163 2.25 -8.10 24.69
CA ALA A 163 3.42 -8.84 25.18
C ALA A 163 3.14 -9.49 26.53
N LEU A 164 2.49 -8.78 27.46
CA LEU A 164 2.01 -9.33 28.74
C LEU A 164 1.01 -10.48 28.53
N PHE A 165 0.03 -10.30 27.67
CA PHE A 165 -0.96 -11.32 27.31
C PHE A 165 -0.32 -12.61 26.75
N LYS A 166 0.82 -12.47 26.07
CA LYS A 166 1.62 -13.59 25.55
C LYS A 166 2.71 -14.09 26.51
N ASN A 167 2.68 -13.68 27.79
CA ASN A 167 3.63 -14.06 28.84
C ASN A 167 5.08 -13.71 28.50
N CYS A 168 5.33 -12.56 27.87
CA CYS A 168 6.69 -12.06 27.65
C CYS A 168 7.33 -11.63 28.99
N PRO A 169 8.55 -12.11 29.33
CA PRO A 169 9.22 -11.74 30.59
C PRO A 169 9.55 -10.24 30.72
N ASP A 170 9.85 -9.57 29.61
CA ASP A 170 10.07 -8.11 29.57
C ASP A 170 9.18 -7.47 28.50
N PRO A 171 7.96 -7.06 28.86
CA PRO A 171 6.95 -6.58 27.91
C PRO A 171 7.07 -5.08 27.63
N ARG A 172 7.81 -4.33 28.45
CA ARG A 172 7.87 -2.87 28.39
C ARG A 172 8.52 -2.43 27.08
N VAL A 173 8.05 -1.34 26.49
CA VAL A 173 8.68 -0.64 25.36
C VAL A 173 8.71 0.84 25.70
N SER A 174 9.88 1.49 25.61
CA SER A 174 9.98 2.95 25.85
C SER A 174 9.59 3.76 24.61
N LEU A 175 9.39 5.07 24.79
CA LEU A 175 9.14 6.00 23.68
C LEU A 175 10.32 6.04 22.70
N GLU A 176 11.54 6.08 23.23
CA GLU A 176 12.78 6.08 22.46
C GLU A 176 12.94 4.78 21.67
N GLU A 177 12.65 3.64 22.29
CA GLU A 177 12.66 2.35 21.60
C GLU A 177 11.62 2.29 20.49
N MET A 178 10.41 2.81 20.71
CA MET A 178 9.38 2.85 19.68
C MET A 178 9.79 3.76 18.51
N LYS A 179 10.30 4.97 18.77
CA LYS A 179 10.81 5.85 17.71
C LYS A 179 11.98 5.21 16.95
N CYS A 180 12.93 4.58 17.66
CA CYS A 180 14.04 3.86 17.05
C CYS A 180 13.53 2.68 16.18
N TYR A 181 12.58 1.90 16.68
CA TYR A 181 11.94 0.80 15.95
C TYR A 181 11.27 1.27 14.65
N LEU A 182 10.46 2.33 14.70
CA LEU A 182 9.83 2.92 13.52
C LEU A 182 10.88 3.45 12.53
N GLY A 183 11.95 4.06 13.02
CA GLY A 183 13.07 4.52 12.19
C GLY A 183 13.76 3.37 11.43
N ILE A 184 13.93 2.20 12.07
CA ILE A 184 14.47 1.01 11.41
C ILE A 184 13.50 0.50 10.34
N LEU A 185 12.19 0.44 10.62
CA LEU A 185 11.20 0.04 9.62
C LEU A 185 11.26 0.93 8.37
N ILE A 186 11.27 2.25 8.55
CA ILE A 186 11.35 3.21 7.44
C ILE A 186 12.67 3.05 6.66
N LEU A 187 13.79 2.77 7.35
CA LEU A 187 15.08 2.52 6.71
C LEU A 187 15.02 1.38 5.69
N THR A 188 14.32 0.30 6.05
CA THR A 188 14.24 -0.90 5.21
C THR A 188 13.58 -0.65 3.86
N GLY A 189 12.80 0.42 3.72
CA GLY A 189 12.16 0.76 2.46
C GLY A 189 13.11 1.35 1.41
N TYR A 190 14.28 1.86 1.80
CA TYR A 190 15.29 2.38 0.85
C TYR A 190 16.66 1.71 0.97
N ASN A 191 16.83 0.81 1.92
CA ASN A 191 18.02 -0.02 2.09
C ASN A 191 17.54 -1.45 2.34
N ASP A 192 17.02 -2.11 1.30
CA ASP A 192 16.46 -3.45 1.40
C ASP A 192 17.58 -4.50 1.43
N LEU A 193 17.47 -5.45 2.37
CA LEU A 193 18.39 -6.56 2.53
C LEU A 193 17.59 -7.87 2.40
N PRO A 194 18.21 -9.00 1.99
CA PRO A 194 17.49 -10.25 1.74
C PRO A 194 16.64 -10.79 2.90
N GLY A 195 16.87 -10.30 4.12
CA GLY A 195 16.15 -10.69 5.33
C GLY A 195 16.41 -9.71 6.48
N GLN A 196 15.45 -9.60 7.39
CA GLN A 196 15.48 -8.62 8.48
C GLN A 196 16.67 -8.80 9.44
N ARG A 197 17.26 -10.00 9.56
CA ARG A 197 18.38 -10.23 10.49
C ARG A 197 19.71 -9.65 9.97
N PHE A 198 19.85 -9.51 8.65
CA PHE A 198 21.09 -9.07 7.99
C PHE A 198 21.48 -7.62 8.33
N TYR A 199 20.52 -6.77 8.72
CA TYR A 199 20.85 -5.43 9.22
C TYR A 199 21.80 -5.45 10.44
N TRP A 200 21.82 -6.55 11.19
CA TRP A 200 22.69 -6.77 12.35
C TRP A 200 23.84 -7.74 12.10
N ASP A 201 24.18 -8.02 10.84
CA ASP A 201 25.22 -9.00 10.52
C ASP A 201 26.58 -8.64 11.15
N SER A 202 27.39 -9.67 11.41
CA SER A 202 28.78 -9.50 11.81
C SER A 202 29.65 -9.06 10.64
N ASP A 203 29.30 -9.48 9.43
CA ASP A 203 30.06 -9.22 8.22
C ASP A 203 29.70 -7.87 7.58
N SER A 204 30.70 -7.25 6.96
CA SER A 204 30.61 -5.86 6.48
C SER A 204 29.82 -5.69 5.17
N ASP A 205 29.58 -6.77 4.45
CA ASP A 205 28.81 -6.79 3.21
C ASP A 205 27.30 -6.61 3.46
N MET A 206 26.79 -7.17 4.56
CA MET A 206 25.37 -7.12 4.91
C MET A 206 25.04 -6.12 6.03
N ARG A 207 25.98 -5.87 6.96
CA ARG A 207 25.71 -5.03 8.13
C ARG A 207 25.28 -3.61 7.75
N ASN A 208 24.13 -3.19 8.29
CA ASN A 208 23.77 -1.78 8.32
C ASN A 208 24.27 -1.12 9.62
N HIS A 209 25.33 -0.31 9.52
CA HIS A 209 25.94 0.33 10.70
C HIS A 209 24.99 1.24 11.48
N LEU A 210 24.03 1.90 10.83
CA LEU A 210 23.12 2.80 11.52
C LEU A 210 22.13 1.99 12.39
N VAL A 211 21.59 0.90 11.84
CA VAL A 211 20.68 0.00 12.57
C VAL A 211 21.40 -0.79 13.66
N TYR A 212 22.56 -1.36 13.34
CA TYR A 212 23.36 -2.15 14.29
C TYR A 212 23.70 -1.36 15.56
N ASN A 213 23.99 -0.07 15.41
CA ASN A 213 24.38 0.82 16.51
C ASN A 213 23.18 1.45 17.24
N SER A 214 21.95 1.36 16.72
CA SER A 214 20.79 2.04 17.29
C SER A 214 19.91 1.14 18.16
N MET A 215 19.81 -0.15 17.83
CA MET A 215 19.01 -1.13 18.57
C MET A 215 19.64 -2.52 18.43
N ARG A 216 19.54 -3.38 19.45
CA ARG A 216 19.99 -4.78 19.33
C ARG A 216 19.00 -5.60 18.50
N ARG A 217 19.51 -6.52 17.66
CA ARG A 217 18.70 -7.44 16.84
C ARG A 217 17.57 -8.09 17.62
N ASP A 218 17.88 -8.73 18.75
CA ASP A 218 16.89 -9.50 19.51
C ASP A 218 15.80 -8.59 20.11
N ARG A 219 16.13 -7.33 20.39
CA ARG A 219 15.16 -6.33 20.85
C ARG A 219 14.23 -5.89 19.72
N PHE A 220 14.76 -5.62 18.53
CA PHE A 220 13.95 -5.33 17.34
C PHE A 220 12.99 -6.49 17.02
N LEU A 221 13.49 -7.73 17.05
CA LEU A 221 12.67 -8.92 16.82
C LEU A 221 11.60 -9.11 17.90
N GLN A 222 11.91 -8.81 19.17
CA GLN A 222 10.94 -8.87 20.26
C GLN A 222 9.82 -7.84 20.07
N ILE A 223 10.14 -6.58 19.74
CA ILE A 223 9.14 -5.54 19.45
C ILE A 223 8.30 -5.96 18.24
N SER A 224 8.92 -6.42 17.15
CA SER A 224 8.24 -6.91 15.94
C SER A 224 7.25 -8.05 16.26
N ARG A 225 7.67 -8.98 17.13
CA ARG A 225 6.84 -10.11 17.57
C ARG A 225 5.60 -9.67 18.34
N PHE A 226 5.66 -8.59 19.10
CA PHE A 226 4.55 -8.15 19.96
C PHE A 226 3.83 -6.89 19.50
N ILE A 227 4.27 -6.23 18.42
CA ILE A 227 3.59 -5.04 17.89
C ILE A 227 2.09 -5.31 17.71
N HIS A 228 1.28 -4.41 18.28
CA HIS A 228 -0.16 -4.57 18.39
C HIS A 228 -0.85 -3.21 18.58
N PHE A 229 -2.16 -3.12 18.32
CA PHE A 229 -2.86 -1.83 18.21
C PHE A 229 -4.27 -1.78 18.84
N ALA A 230 -4.69 -2.83 19.55
CA ALA A 230 -5.97 -2.85 20.25
C ALA A 230 -5.92 -3.78 21.46
N ASP A 231 -6.80 -3.53 22.44
CA ASP A 231 -6.88 -4.38 23.62
C ASP A 231 -7.53 -5.72 23.28
N ASN A 232 -6.76 -6.80 23.42
CA ASN A 232 -7.24 -8.16 23.17
C ASN A 232 -8.24 -8.66 24.22
N ASN A 233 -8.38 -7.99 25.36
CA ASN A 233 -9.32 -8.37 26.40
C ASN A 233 -10.76 -7.96 26.07
N ASN A 234 -10.96 -7.02 25.14
CA ASN A 234 -12.28 -6.53 24.76
C ASN A 234 -12.45 -6.47 23.22
N PRO A 235 -12.47 -7.63 22.53
CA PRO A 235 -12.54 -7.67 21.08
C PRO A 235 -13.94 -7.33 20.55
N ASP A 236 -14.03 -6.42 19.59
CA ASP A 236 -15.24 -6.24 18.78
C ASP A 236 -15.26 -7.26 17.64
N ILE A 237 -15.83 -8.43 17.92
CA ILE A 237 -15.92 -9.53 16.96
C ILE A 237 -16.83 -9.23 15.75
N SER A 238 -17.65 -8.17 15.81
CA SER A 238 -18.50 -7.76 14.70
C SER A 238 -17.69 -7.07 13.58
N ASP A 239 -16.57 -6.45 13.93
CA ASP A 239 -15.66 -5.77 13.02
C ASP A 239 -14.45 -6.65 12.71
N LYS A 240 -14.34 -7.15 11.48
CA LYS A 240 -13.28 -8.09 11.09
C LYS A 240 -11.87 -7.47 11.19
N ILE A 241 -11.76 -6.14 11.30
CA ILE A 241 -10.50 -5.43 11.46
C ILE A 241 -10.39 -4.68 12.78
N TRP A 242 -11.17 -5.06 13.80
CA TRP A 242 -11.19 -4.39 15.12
C TRP A 242 -9.79 -4.12 15.70
N LYS A 243 -8.82 -5.01 15.45
CA LYS A 243 -7.41 -4.86 15.89
C LYS A 243 -6.71 -3.63 15.33
N MET A 244 -7.13 -3.16 14.16
CA MET A 244 -6.55 -2.00 13.49
C MET A 244 -7.30 -0.71 13.78
N ARG A 245 -8.55 -0.79 14.23
CA ARG A 245 -9.42 0.38 14.36
C ARG A 245 -8.84 1.50 15.23
N PRO A 246 -8.29 1.23 16.43
CA PRO A 246 -7.76 2.32 17.25
C PRO A 246 -6.64 3.11 16.56
N LEU A 247 -5.76 2.42 15.82
CA LEU A 247 -4.70 3.07 15.06
C LEU A 247 -5.24 3.75 13.80
N MET A 248 -6.09 3.08 13.03
CA MET A 248 -6.69 3.64 11.82
C MET A 248 -7.47 4.92 12.11
N ASP A 249 -8.29 4.94 13.16
CA ASP A 249 -9.12 6.09 13.51
C ASP A 249 -8.25 7.29 13.91
N LYS A 250 -7.16 7.08 14.67
CA LYS A 250 -6.18 8.14 15.00
C LYS A 250 -5.46 8.67 13.76
N VAL A 251 -4.97 7.77 12.89
CA VAL A 251 -4.28 8.17 11.65
C VAL A 251 -5.22 8.94 10.72
N LYS A 252 -6.47 8.48 10.55
CA LYS A 252 -7.51 9.18 9.79
C LYS A 252 -7.75 10.59 10.35
N SER A 253 -7.86 10.70 11.67
CA SER A 253 -8.01 12.00 12.34
C SER A 253 -6.87 12.96 11.98
N LYS A 254 -5.61 12.49 12.01
CA LYS A 254 -4.44 13.31 11.61
C LYS A 254 -4.44 13.69 10.13
N PHE A 255 -4.87 12.79 9.26
CA PHE A 255 -4.97 13.08 7.83
C PHE A 255 -5.98 14.19 7.56
N LEU A 256 -7.13 14.17 8.25
CA LEU A 256 -8.14 15.21 8.17
C LEU A 256 -7.70 16.51 8.86
N GLU A 257 -7.07 16.43 10.03
CA GLU A 257 -6.57 17.58 10.79
C GLU A 257 -5.61 18.43 9.94
N HIS A 258 -4.65 17.80 9.28
CA HIS A 258 -3.63 18.49 8.49
C HIS A 258 -3.96 18.66 7.00
N PHE A 259 -5.09 18.11 6.54
CA PHE A 259 -5.58 18.37 5.20
C PHE A 259 -5.85 19.87 5.01
N GLN A 260 -5.25 20.45 3.97
CA GLN A 260 -5.58 21.79 3.49
C GLN A 260 -6.58 21.64 2.35
N PRO A 261 -7.81 22.16 2.47
CA PRO A 261 -8.83 22.04 1.44
C PRO A 261 -8.30 22.46 0.06
N GLU A 262 -8.35 21.52 -0.88
CA GLU A 262 -8.10 21.74 -2.31
C GLU A 262 -9.40 21.47 -3.07
N GLU A 263 -9.66 22.23 -4.14
CA GLU A 263 -10.93 22.16 -4.89
C GLU A 263 -11.21 20.78 -5.47
N HIS A 264 -10.16 20.11 -5.96
CA HIS A 264 -10.26 18.87 -6.72
C HIS A 264 -9.81 17.67 -5.88
N LEU A 265 -10.71 16.71 -5.70
CA LEU A 265 -10.43 15.45 -4.99
C LEU A 265 -10.79 14.26 -5.89
N CYS A 266 -10.02 13.17 -5.81
CA CYS A 266 -10.33 11.93 -6.47
C CYS A 266 -10.61 10.80 -5.48
N TYR A 267 -11.54 9.91 -5.83
CA TYR A 267 -11.89 8.74 -5.04
C TYR A 267 -11.65 7.47 -5.86
N ASP A 268 -10.88 6.55 -5.29
CA ASP A 268 -10.49 5.30 -5.95
C ASP A 268 -10.12 4.21 -4.93
N GLU A 269 -9.81 3.00 -5.41
CA GLU A 269 -9.23 1.95 -4.59
C GLU A 269 -7.70 1.88 -4.62
N SER A 270 -7.09 1.59 -3.46
CA SER A 270 -5.70 1.17 -3.31
C SER A 270 -5.63 -0.31 -2.88
N MET A 271 -4.58 -1.02 -3.32
CA MET A 271 -4.36 -2.44 -3.00
C MET A 271 -3.11 -2.68 -2.16
N ILE A 272 -3.32 -3.24 -0.96
CA ILE A 272 -2.25 -3.56 0.00
C ILE A 272 -1.93 -5.05 -0.10
N LYS A 273 -0.77 -5.37 -0.66
CA LYS A 273 -0.33 -6.75 -0.96
C LYS A 273 -0.35 -7.63 0.31
N TYR A 274 -1.13 -8.71 0.26
CA TYR A 274 -1.21 -9.69 1.34
C TYR A 274 -1.61 -11.06 0.80
N PHE A 275 -0.85 -12.10 1.17
CA PHE A 275 -1.09 -13.47 0.70
C PHE A 275 -1.66 -14.40 1.77
N GLY A 276 -1.57 -14.02 3.06
CA GLY A 276 -2.02 -14.86 4.16
C GLY A 276 -3.54 -15.04 4.22
N LYS A 277 -4.02 -15.75 5.24
CA LYS A 277 -5.44 -16.07 5.40
C LYS A 277 -6.14 -14.96 6.18
N HIS A 278 -7.03 -14.23 5.53
CA HIS A 278 -7.92 -13.28 6.16
C HIS A 278 -9.19 -13.11 5.33
N SER A 279 -10.35 -13.01 5.98
CA SER A 279 -11.66 -12.95 5.32
C SER A 279 -11.89 -11.66 4.50
N CYS A 280 -11.18 -10.58 4.83
CA CYS A 280 -11.19 -9.33 4.05
C CYS A 280 -10.19 -9.31 2.88
N LYS A 281 -9.41 -10.38 2.65
CA LYS A 281 -8.52 -10.46 1.48
C LYS A 281 -9.36 -10.45 0.20
N GLN A 282 -8.90 -9.72 -0.80
CA GLN A 282 -9.54 -9.60 -2.11
C GLN A 282 -8.60 -10.12 -3.20
N PHE A 283 -9.19 -10.67 -4.25
CA PHE A 283 -8.52 -11.01 -5.49
C PHE A 283 -9.08 -10.13 -6.61
N ILE A 284 -8.24 -9.26 -7.17
CA ILE A 284 -8.63 -8.34 -8.26
C ILE A 284 -7.76 -8.63 -9.48
N ARG A 285 -8.37 -9.23 -10.50
CA ARG A 285 -7.70 -9.50 -11.79
C ARG A 285 -7.35 -8.17 -12.47
N GLY A 286 -6.15 -8.10 -13.04
CA GLY A 286 -5.72 -6.95 -13.85
C GLY A 286 -5.07 -5.79 -13.08
N LYS A 287 -5.03 -5.83 -11.73
CA LYS A 287 -4.22 -4.90 -10.93
C LYS A 287 -2.80 -5.44 -10.74
N PRO A 288 -1.76 -4.58 -10.62
CA PRO A 288 -0.40 -5.01 -10.30
C PRO A 288 -0.32 -5.83 -9.01
N VAL A 289 -1.11 -5.44 -8.00
CA VAL A 289 -1.33 -6.22 -6.78
C VAL A 289 -2.67 -6.93 -6.88
N ARG A 290 -2.65 -8.20 -7.30
CA ARG A 290 -3.87 -9.01 -7.46
C ARG A 290 -4.45 -9.48 -6.14
N PHE A 291 -3.61 -9.76 -5.15
CA PHE A 291 -4.02 -10.29 -3.84
C PHE A 291 -3.68 -9.32 -2.72
N GLY A 292 -4.68 -8.95 -1.93
CA GLY A 292 -4.44 -8.02 -0.85
C GLY A 292 -5.69 -7.49 -0.19
N TYR A 293 -5.50 -6.51 0.67
CA TYR A 293 -6.59 -5.71 1.20
C TYR A 293 -6.90 -4.57 0.25
N LYS A 294 -8.19 -4.34 0.02
CA LYS A 294 -8.68 -3.20 -0.74
C LYS A 294 -9.00 -2.06 0.22
N MET A 295 -8.42 -0.90 -0.04
CA MET A 295 -8.67 0.34 0.68
C MET A 295 -9.42 1.30 -0.23
N TRP A 296 -10.52 1.87 0.25
CA TRP A 296 -11.14 3.02 -0.40
C TRP A 296 -10.39 4.26 0.02
N CYS A 297 -9.97 5.09 -0.94
CA CYS A 297 -9.10 6.23 -0.69
C CYS A 297 -9.68 7.49 -1.34
N LEU A 298 -9.79 8.55 -0.54
CA LEU A 298 -10.10 9.90 -1.00
C LEU A 298 -8.82 10.73 -0.96
N ASN A 299 -8.39 11.23 -2.11
CA ASN A 299 -7.10 11.87 -2.29
C ASN A 299 -7.22 13.25 -2.95
N THR A 300 -6.25 14.11 -2.72
CA THR A 300 -6.03 15.26 -3.61
C THR A 300 -5.43 14.81 -4.93
N THR A 301 -5.52 15.63 -5.97
CA THR A 301 -4.88 15.35 -7.27
C THR A 301 -3.37 15.13 -7.16
N SER A 302 -2.69 15.76 -6.19
CA SER A 302 -1.25 15.54 -5.94
C SER A 302 -0.93 14.27 -5.14
N GLY A 303 -1.94 13.53 -4.69
CA GLY A 303 -1.79 12.27 -3.96
C GLY A 303 -1.60 12.41 -2.45
N TYR A 304 -2.09 13.49 -1.84
CA TYR A 304 -2.29 13.54 -0.37
C TYR A 304 -3.53 12.69 -0.04
N LEU A 305 -3.39 11.74 0.87
CA LEU A 305 -4.50 10.90 1.32
C LEU A 305 -5.32 11.65 2.37
N VAL A 306 -6.51 12.11 1.98
CA VAL A 306 -7.39 12.89 2.84
C VAL A 306 -8.10 11.98 3.84
N ASN A 307 -8.63 10.86 3.35
CA ASN A 307 -9.35 9.89 4.16
C ASN A 307 -9.32 8.51 3.49
N PHE A 308 -9.57 7.46 4.27
CA PHE A 308 -9.62 6.09 3.77
C PHE A 308 -10.52 5.18 4.61
N GLU A 309 -10.99 4.08 4.02
CA GLU A 309 -11.75 3.04 4.72
C GLU A 309 -11.48 1.67 4.09
N MET A 310 -11.29 0.65 4.93
CA MET A 310 -10.98 -0.68 4.44
C MET A 310 -12.25 -1.42 3.99
N TYR A 311 -12.18 -2.09 2.84
CA TYR A 311 -13.25 -2.95 2.39
C TYR A 311 -13.29 -4.25 3.20
N GLN A 312 -14.45 -4.56 3.80
CA GLN A 312 -14.65 -5.75 4.64
C GLN A 312 -15.76 -6.69 4.14
N GLY A 313 -16.36 -6.38 3.00
CA GLY A 313 -17.63 -6.97 2.57
C GLY A 313 -18.78 -6.44 3.44
N ASN A 314 -19.07 -7.13 4.56
CA ASN A 314 -20.04 -6.71 5.57
C ASN A 314 -19.32 -5.87 6.64
N ASN A 315 -19.31 -4.54 6.49
CA ASN A 315 -18.67 -3.62 7.45
C ASN A 315 -19.71 -3.17 8.50
N PRO A 316 -19.52 -3.38 9.81
CA PRO A 316 -20.48 -2.95 10.82
C PRO A 316 -20.57 -1.43 10.97
N ARG A 317 -19.52 -0.69 10.59
CA ARG A 317 -19.47 0.78 10.65
C ARG A 317 -20.06 1.47 9.40
N ARG A 318 -20.68 0.72 8.50
CA ARG A 318 -21.30 1.29 7.29
C ARG A 318 -22.55 2.10 7.65
N SER A 319 -22.91 3.06 6.81
CA SER A 319 -24.28 3.57 6.77
C SER A 319 -25.13 2.66 5.87
N PRO A 320 -26.12 1.92 6.42
CA PRO A 320 -27.05 1.14 5.61
C PRO A 320 -27.82 1.99 4.60
N GLU A 321 -28.08 3.25 4.95
CA GLU A 321 -28.80 4.22 4.11
C GLU A 321 -27.97 4.58 2.88
N TYR A 322 -26.69 4.93 3.05
CA TYR A 322 -25.80 5.24 1.94
C TYR A 322 -25.53 4.01 1.06
N GLU A 323 -25.36 2.82 1.64
CA GLU A 323 -25.18 1.60 0.83
C GLU A 323 -26.43 1.28 0.01
N LYS A 324 -27.62 1.47 0.56
CA LYS A 324 -28.88 1.28 -0.18
C LYS A 324 -28.99 2.21 -1.38
N LEU A 325 -28.47 3.44 -1.27
CA LEU A 325 -28.60 4.47 -2.29
C LEU A 325 -27.50 4.44 -3.35
N PHE A 326 -26.25 4.23 -2.91
CA PHE A 326 -25.06 4.39 -3.76
C PHE A 326 -24.27 3.10 -3.94
N GLY A 327 -24.66 2.03 -3.23
CA GLY A 327 -23.93 0.77 -3.19
C GLY A 327 -22.69 0.80 -2.29
N LYS A 328 -22.12 -0.39 -2.07
CA LYS A 328 -20.98 -0.62 -1.15
C LYS A 328 -19.69 0.12 -1.50
N ALA A 329 -19.52 0.49 -2.77
CA ALA A 329 -18.29 1.13 -3.25
C ALA A 329 -18.29 2.65 -3.05
N SER A 330 -19.44 3.31 -3.28
CA SER A 330 -19.56 4.77 -3.22
C SER A 330 -20.04 5.28 -1.86
N ALA A 331 -20.71 4.45 -1.05
CA ALA A 331 -21.15 4.83 0.29
C ALA A 331 -20.02 5.33 1.21
N PRO A 332 -18.83 4.69 1.27
CA PRO A 332 -17.73 5.17 2.11
C PRO A 332 -17.26 6.58 1.74
N MET A 333 -17.29 6.94 0.45
CA MET A 333 -16.95 8.30 0.00
C MET A 333 -17.86 9.34 0.64
N ILE A 334 -19.17 9.08 0.72
CA ILE A 334 -20.11 10.02 1.31
C ILE A 334 -19.84 10.19 2.81
N THR A 335 -19.58 9.09 3.53
CA THR A 335 -19.16 9.15 4.93
C THR A 335 -17.87 9.98 5.10
N MET A 336 -16.87 9.80 4.22
CA MET A 336 -15.64 10.61 4.26
C MET A 336 -15.91 12.10 4.01
N LEU A 337 -16.86 12.44 3.13
CA LEU A 337 -17.27 13.83 2.88
C LEU A 337 -18.04 14.44 4.07
N ASP A 338 -18.85 13.63 4.78
CA ASP A 338 -19.48 14.05 6.04
C ASP A 338 -18.40 14.41 7.08
N GLU A 339 -17.41 13.53 7.26
CA GLU A 339 -16.29 13.73 8.18
C GLU A 339 -15.48 15.00 7.84
N ILE A 340 -15.18 15.22 6.55
CA ILE A 340 -14.54 16.47 6.10
C ILE A 340 -15.43 17.68 6.41
N GLY A 341 -16.73 17.59 6.15
CA GLY A 341 -17.69 18.66 6.42
C GLY A 341 -17.74 19.05 7.90
N THR A 342 -17.64 18.07 8.81
CA THR A 342 -17.59 18.30 10.26
C THR A 342 -16.31 19.02 10.69
N ILE A 343 -15.16 18.67 10.13
CA ILE A 343 -13.85 19.18 10.57
C ILE A 343 -13.42 20.46 9.85
N LYS A 344 -13.69 20.56 8.55
CA LYS A 344 -13.21 21.63 7.66
C LYS A 344 -14.34 22.54 7.15
N GLY A 345 -15.60 22.21 7.46
CA GLY A 345 -16.76 22.84 6.87
C GLY A 345 -17.08 22.30 5.47
N ILE A 346 -18.31 22.52 5.03
CA ILE A 346 -18.77 22.13 3.69
C ILE A 346 -18.25 23.14 2.67
N GLN A 347 -17.36 22.68 1.78
CA GLN A 347 -16.82 23.44 0.65
C GLN A 347 -17.29 22.85 -0.68
N PRO A 348 -17.32 23.61 -1.79
CA PRO A 348 -17.81 23.12 -3.08
C PRO A 348 -16.75 22.27 -3.81
N TYR A 349 -16.39 21.12 -3.22
CA TYR A 349 -15.43 20.20 -3.81
C TYR A 349 -15.92 19.63 -5.15
N LYS A 350 -14.98 19.47 -6.08
CA LYS A 350 -15.15 18.81 -7.37
C LYS A 350 -14.52 17.42 -7.30
N LEU A 351 -15.36 16.40 -7.35
CA LEU A 351 -15.00 15.01 -7.11
C LEU A 351 -14.82 14.26 -8.43
N PHE A 352 -13.75 13.48 -8.51
CA PHE A 352 -13.43 12.63 -9.66
C PHE A 352 -13.37 11.17 -9.25
N PHE A 353 -13.98 10.27 -10.03
CA PHE A 353 -14.01 8.85 -9.69
C PHE A 353 -14.18 7.96 -10.93
N ASP A 354 -13.74 6.71 -10.83
CA ASP A 354 -13.86 5.71 -11.90
C ASP A 354 -15.30 5.13 -12.01
N ASN A 355 -15.54 4.39 -13.09
CA ASN A 355 -16.78 3.73 -13.46
C ASN A 355 -17.33 2.75 -12.42
N LEU A 356 -16.52 2.28 -11.47
CA LEU A 356 -16.99 1.49 -10.35
C LEU A 356 -17.96 2.29 -9.47
N PHE A 357 -17.74 3.59 -9.35
CA PHE A 357 -18.41 4.47 -8.39
C PHE A 357 -19.53 5.30 -9.02
N THR A 358 -19.38 5.69 -10.29
CA THR A 358 -20.29 6.65 -10.93
C THR A 358 -21.69 6.09 -11.13
N GLY A 359 -22.68 6.91 -10.75
CA GLY A 359 -24.12 6.68 -10.96
C GLY A 359 -24.89 8.00 -10.88
N THR A 360 -26.07 8.05 -11.48
CA THR A 360 -26.89 9.28 -11.56
C THR A 360 -27.37 9.76 -10.19
N ASN A 361 -27.85 8.85 -9.35
CA ASN A 361 -28.23 9.13 -7.96
C ASN A 361 -27.08 9.79 -7.18
N LEU A 362 -25.86 9.30 -7.37
CA LEU A 362 -24.68 9.85 -6.70
C LEU A 362 -24.41 11.28 -7.16
N LEU A 363 -24.44 11.53 -8.47
CA LEU A 363 -24.19 12.86 -9.04
C LEU A 363 -25.23 13.89 -8.61
N LYS A 364 -26.52 13.52 -8.61
CA LYS A 364 -27.60 14.38 -8.10
C LYS A 364 -27.43 14.66 -6.61
N TYR A 365 -27.16 13.62 -5.82
CA TYR A 365 -26.97 13.76 -4.38
C TYR A 365 -25.80 14.67 -4.02
N LEU A 366 -24.67 14.54 -4.72
CA LEU A 366 -23.52 15.43 -4.55
C LEU A 366 -23.90 16.88 -4.87
N ARG A 367 -24.59 17.11 -5.99
CA ARG A 367 -25.07 18.44 -6.41
C ARG A 367 -25.98 19.08 -5.38
N ASP A 368 -26.95 18.34 -4.83
CA ASP A 368 -27.87 18.82 -3.80
C ASP A 368 -27.12 19.21 -2.50
N ARG A 369 -25.94 18.62 -2.28
CA ARG A 369 -25.05 18.92 -1.14
C ARG A 369 -23.97 19.96 -1.45
N ARG A 370 -24.10 20.70 -2.56
CA ARG A 370 -23.15 21.71 -3.06
C ARG A 370 -21.79 21.16 -3.49
N TYR A 371 -21.67 19.84 -3.66
CA TYR A 371 -20.52 19.23 -4.31
C TYR A 371 -20.79 19.06 -5.81
N GLN A 372 -19.75 18.81 -6.59
CA GLN A 372 -19.90 18.43 -7.99
C GLN A 372 -19.12 17.13 -8.24
N GLY A 373 -19.57 16.31 -9.18
CA GLY A 373 -18.94 15.03 -9.51
C GLY A 373 -18.68 14.86 -10.99
N THR A 374 -17.58 14.23 -11.35
CA THR A 374 -17.25 13.81 -12.72
C THR A 374 -16.67 12.41 -12.70
N GLY A 375 -17.21 11.51 -13.51
CA GLY A 375 -16.68 10.16 -13.59
C GLY A 375 -17.04 9.45 -14.89
N THR A 376 -16.27 8.42 -15.21
CA THR A 376 -16.60 7.53 -16.33
C THR A 376 -17.81 6.69 -15.99
N VAL A 377 -18.68 6.38 -16.95
CA VAL A 377 -19.91 5.63 -16.73
C VAL A 377 -19.94 4.38 -17.60
N ARG A 378 -20.29 3.24 -16.98
CA ARG A 378 -20.57 2.02 -17.73
C ARG A 378 -21.89 2.17 -18.48
N GLU A 379 -21.96 1.62 -19.69
CA GLU A 379 -23.17 1.75 -20.53
C GLU A 379 -24.43 1.23 -19.84
N ASN A 380 -24.32 0.13 -19.07
CA ASN A 380 -25.44 -0.43 -18.30
C ASN A 380 -25.85 0.39 -17.06
N ARG A 381 -25.13 1.48 -16.74
CA ARG A 381 -25.48 2.42 -15.67
C ARG A 381 -26.05 3.73 -16.19
N LEU A 382 -26.17 3.90 -17.51
CA LEU A 382 -26.88 5.03 -18.07
C LEU A 382 -28.40 4.86 -17.86
N PRO A 383 -29.15 5.96 -17.67
CA PRO A 383 -30.61 5.91 -17.69
C PRO A 383 -31.10 5.25 -18.98
N ARG A 384 -32.12 4.39 -18.88
CA ARG A 384 -32.64 3.64 -20.04
C ARG A 384 -33.13 4.53 -21.17
N GLU A 385 -33.65 5.70 -20.82
CA GLU A 385 -34.19 6.70 -21.75
C GLU A 385 -33.11 7.67 -22.28
N CYS A 386 -31.85 7.49 -21.88
CA CYS A 386 -30.76 8.35 -22.31
C CYS A 386 -30.58 8.25 -23.85
N PRO A 387 -30.70 9.37 -24.60
CA PRO A 387 -30.69 9.36 -26.06
C PRO A 387 -29.28 9.26 -26.66
N LEU A 388 -28.25 9.01 -25.86
CA LEU A 388 -26.89 8.84 -26.37
C LEU A 388 -26.79 7.58 -27.24
N PRO A 389 -26.11 7.65 -28.40
CA PRO A 389 -25.97 6.53 -29.31
C PRO A 389 -25.17 5.41 -28.64
N GLY A 390 -25.63 4.16 -28.76
CA GLY A 390 -24.98 2.98 -28.16
C GLY A 390 -23.51 2.80 -28.53
N LYS A 391 -22.72 2.16 -27.66
CA LYS A 391 -21.25 2.21 -27.69
C LYS A 391 -20.70 1.62 -28.99
N LYS A 392 -21.22 0.46 -29.39
CA LYS A 392 -20.87 -0.23 -30.64
C LYS A 392 -21.21 0.57 -31.90
N ALA A 393 -22.29 1.34 -31.87
CA ALA A 393 -22.64 2.21 -32.99
C ALA A 393 -21.65 3.38 -33.08
N PHE A 394 -21.28 3.93 -31.92
CA PHE A 394 -20.38 5.08 -31.83
C PHE A 394 -18.90 4.74 -32.10
N GLU A 395 -18.49 3.47 -31.91
CA GLU A 395 -17.13 2.99 -32.21
C GLU A 395 -16.72 3.13 -33.69
N LYS A 396 -17.69 3.27 -34.60
CA LYS A 396 -17.43 3.47 -36.04
C LYS A 396 -17.01 4.90 -36.40
N HIS A 397 -17.22 5.85 -35.49
CA HIS A 397 -16.84 7.24 -35.73
C HIS A 397 -15.32 7.44 -35.62
N PRO A 398 -14.77 8.44 -36.33
CA PRO A 398 -13.34 8.72 -36.26
C PRO A 398 -12.92 9.11 -34.84
N ARG A 399 -11.67 8.79 -34.50
CA ARG A 399 -11.06 9.17 -33.22
C ARG A 399 -11.16 10.69 -33.01
N GLY A 400 -11.64 11.10 -31.83
CA GLY A 400 -11.92 12.49 -31.50
C GLY A 400 -13.38 12.89 -31.64
N SER A 401 -14.22 12.07 -32.30
CA SER A 401 -15.67 12.29 -32.32
C SER A 401 -16.25 12.20 -30.91
N PHE A 402 -17.22 13.06 -30.64
CA PHE A 402 -17.97 13.06 -29.39
C PHE A 402 -19.47 13.30 -29.64
N ASP A 403 -20.28 12.88 -28.68
CA ASP A 403 -21.70 13.23 -28.61
C ASP A 403 -22.08 13.52 -27.16
N SER A 404 -23.04 14.41 -26.92
CA SER A 404 -23.41 14.82 -25.57
C SER A 404 -24.91 15.05 -25.39
N ILE A 405 -25.40 14.76 -24.19
CA ILE A 405 -26.77 15.07 -23.80
C ILE A 405 -26.77 15.53 -22.34
N ILE A 406 -27.63 16.49 -22.03
CA ILE A 406 -27.87 16.95 -20.67
C ILE A 406 -29.23 16.42 -20.22
N ASP A 407 -29.26 15.86 -19.03
CA ASP A 407 -30.47 15.75 -18.23
C ASP A 407 -30.63 17.05 -17.45
N LYS A 408 -31.57 17.91 -17.88
CA LYS A 408 -31.80 19.23 -17.30
C LYS A 408 -32.50 19.14 -15.94
N GLY A 409 -33.37 18.15 -15.73
CA GLY A 409 -34.06 17.94 -14.45
C GLY A 409 -33.06 17.66 -13.32
N ASN A 410 -32.09 16.77 -13.55
CA ASN A 410 -31.07 16.48 -12.54
C ASN A 410 -29.78 17.28 -12.70
N GLY A 411 -29.64 18.02 -13.81
CA GLY A 411 -28.48 18.84 -14.14
C GLY A 411 -27.20 18.02 -14.34
N ILE A 412 -27.30 16.91 -15.08
CA ILE A 412 -26.19 15.98 -15.35
C ILE A 412 -25.89 15.98 -16.85
N LEU A 413 -24.65 16.25 -17.21
CA LEU A 413 -24.16 16.10 -18.58
C LEU A 413 -23.57 14.71 -18.77
N PHE A 414 -23.96 14.05 -19.85
CA PHE A 414 -23.35 12.82 -20.33
C PHE A 414 -22.62 13.10 -21.64
N VAL A 415 -21.37 12.65 -21.72
CA VAL A 415 -20.52 12.83 -22.90
C VAL A 415 -19.95 11.49 -23.33
N ARG A 416 -20.08 11.17 -24.60
CA ARG A 416 -19.44 10.02 -25.25
C ARG A 416 -18.31 10.52 -26.13
N TRP A 417 -17.13 9.91 -26.04
CA TRP A 417 -15.95 10.32 -26.81
C TRP A 417 -15.19 9.09 -27.32
N VAL A 418 -14.72 9.17 -28.57
CA VAL A 418 -13.91 8.12 -29.21
C VAL A 418 -12.42 8.44 -29.03
N ASP A 419 -11.70 7.62 -28.25
CA ASP A 419 -10.23 7.62 -28.23
C ASP A 419 -9.67 6.38 -28.95
N ASN A 420 -8.92 5.52 -28.25
CA ASN A 420 -8.64 4.16 -28.74
C ASN A 420 -9.89 3.26 -28.68
N GLY A 421 -10.87 3.65 -27.86
CA GLY A 421 -12.19 3.06 -27.76
C GLY A 421 -13.18 4.10 -27.27
N VAL A 422 -14.45 3.75 -27.21
CA VAL A 422 -15.49 4.67 -26.76
C VAL A 422 -15.55 4.72 -25.24
N VAL A 423 -15.44 5.93 -24.69
CA VAL A 423 -15.64 6.22 -23.27
C VAL A 423 -16.89 7.08 -23.09
N THR A 424 -17.60 6.86 -21.99
CA THR A 424 -18.71 7.72 -21.58
C THR A 424 -18.37 8.33 -20.24
N LEU A 425 -18.54 9.65 -20.08
CA LEU A 425 -18.46 10.35 -18.81
C LEU A 425 -19.83 10.91 -18.44
N ALA A 426 -20.08 11.02 -17.14
CA ALA A 426 -21.14 11.85 -16.59
C ALA A 426 -20.52 12.91 -15.67
N SER A 427 -21.06 14.12 -15.70
CA SER A 427 -20.49 15.28 -15.05
C SER A 427 -21.59 16.21 -14.55
N THR A 428 -21.40 16.75 -13.35
CA THR A 428 -22.08 17.95 -12.85
C THR A 428 -21.10 19.11 -12.65
N CYS A 429 -19.80 18.91 -12.95
CA CYS A 429 -18.73 19.88 -12.76
C CYS A 429 -18.38 20.67 -14.02
N PHE A 430 -18.08 19.94 -15.11
CA PHE A 430 -17.42 20.45 -16.31
C PHE A 430 -18.19 20.06 -17.57
N GLY A 431 -18.28 21.02 -18.48
CA GLY A 431 -18.89 20.90 -19.79
C GLY A 431 -17.96 20.43 -20.90
N LEU A 432 -18.40 20.59 -22.13
CA LEU A 432 -17.66 20.37 -23.37
C LEU A 432 -16.63 21.49 -23.61
N GLU A 433 -17.02 22.74 -23.35
CA GLU A 433 -16.20 23.91 -23.63
C GLU A 433 -15.27 24.29 -22.46
N PRO A 434 -14.11 24.94 -22.73
CA PRO A 434 -13.54 25.13 -24.06
C PRO A 434 -13.01 23.82 -24.64
N MET A 435 -13.32 23.55 -25.93
CA MET A 435 -12.78 22.39 -26.63
C MET A 435 -11.25 22.45 -26.70
N GLY A 436 -10.61 21.33 -26.39
CA GLY A 436 -9.15 21.19 -26.44
C GLY A 436 -8.69 20.16 -27.47
N THR A 437 -7.38 20.02 -27.58
CA THR A 437 -6.75 18.91 -28.32
C THR A 437 -5.81 18.14 -27.41
N VAL A 438 -5.62 16.86 -27.73
CA VAL A 438 -4.65 16.01 -27.03
C VAL A 438 -3.79 15.26 -28.02
N ARG A 439 -2.48 15.21 -27.76
CA ARG A 439 -1.54 14.43 -28.56
C ARG A 439 -1.68 12.95 -28.23
N ARG A 440 -1.88 12.13 -29.26
CA ARG A 440 -2.01 10.67 -29.14
C ARG A 440 -1.22 9.97 -30.23
N TYR A 441 -0.62 8.83 -29.89
CA TYR A 441 -0.04 7.96 -30.92
C TYR A 441 -1.15 7.21 -31.65
N SER A 442 -1.13 7.26 -32.98
CA SER A 442 -1.99 6.48 -33.85
C SER A 442 -1.23 5.26 -34.35
N LYS A 443 -1.70 4.05 -34.02
CA LYS A 443 -1.10 2.81 -34.54
C LYS A 443 -1.26 2.69 -36.06
N ALA A 444 -2.40 3.13 -36.58
CA ALA A 444 -2.71 3.10 -38.02
C ALA A 444 -1.77 4.01 -38.81
N GLU A 445 -1.50 5.21 -38.29
CA GLU A 445 -0.67 6.21 -38.98
C GLU A 445 0.80 6.21 -38.52
N LYS A 446 1.16 5.38 -37.53
CA LYS A 446 2.48 5.27 -36.92
C LYS A 446 3.11 6.61 -36.51
N ARG A 447 2.28 7.58 -36.11
CA ARG A 447 2.71 8.94 -35.75
C ARG A 447 1.86 9.52 -34.63
N MET A 448 2.33 10.63 -34.07
CA MET A 448 1.55 11.42 -33.14
C MET A 448 0.53 12.27 -33.90
N ILE A 449 -0.75 12.11 -33.55
CA ILE A 449 -1.87 12.89 -34.07
C ILE A 449 -2.43 13.81 -32.99
N GLN A 450 -3.10 14.89 -33.41
CA GLN A 450 -3.91 15.72 -32.53
C GLN A 450 -5.36 15.25 -32.58
N VAL A 451 -5.92 14.94 -31.42
CA VAL A 451 -7.29 14.47 -31.28
C VAL A 451 -8.09 15.53 -30.55
N THR A 452 -9.18 15.99 -31.15
CA THR A 452 -10.14 16.90 -30.51
C THR A 452 -10.73 16.23 -29.27
N ARG A 453 -10.80 16.98 -28.17
CA ARG A 453 -11.17 16.46 -26.87
C ARG A 453 -12.03 17.49 -26.10
N PRO A 454 -13.25 17.12 -25.68
CA PRO A 454 -14.06 17.95 -24.79
C PRO A 454 -13.36 18.27 -23.46
N ASN A 455 -13.64 19.44 -22.90
CA ASN A 455 -13.05 19.94 -21.65
C ASN A 455 -13.24 18.94 -20.50
N VAL A 456 -14.45 18.41 -20.30
CA VAL A 456 -14.74 17.39 -19.27
C VAL A 456 -13.79 16.19 -19.32
N ILE A 457 -13.39 15.73 -20.51
CA ILE A 457 -12.44 14.63 -20.68
C ILE A 457 -11.03 15.08 -20.26
N GLY A 458 -10.64 16.29 -20.63
CA GLY A 458 -9.34 16.86 -20.26
C GLY A 458 -9.20 17.05 -18.76
N THR A 459 -10.22 17.62 -18.13
CA THR A 459 -10.26 17.89 -16.71
C THR A 459 -10.34 16.61 -15.89
N TYR A 460 -11.15 15.62 -16.31
CA TYR A 460 -11.16 14.30 -15.69
C TYR A 460 -9.77 13.66 -15.66
N ASN A 461 -9.10 13.59 -16.81
CA ASN A 461 -7.76 13.00 -16.90
C ASN A 461 -6.69 13.77 -16.11
N SER A 462 -6.91 15.05 -15.80
CA SER A 462 -5.95 15.90 -15.07
C SER A 462 -6.09 15.78 -13.55
N HIS A 463 -7.28 15.42 -13.06
CA HIS A 463 -7.58 15.39 -11.62
C HIS A 463 -7.83 13.99 -11.06
N MET A 464 -8.13 13.02 -11.92
CA MET A 464 -8.09 11.60 -11.57
C MET A 464 -6.63 11.12 -11.39
N GLY A 465 -6.43 10.05 -10.63
CA GLY A 465 -5.11 9.41 -10.46
C GLY A 465 -4.30 9.86 -9.23
N GLY A 466 -4.89 10.67 -8.34
CA GLY A 466 -4.25 11.02 -7.06
C GLY A 466 -3.96 9.79 -6.18
N THR A 467 -4.88 8.80 -6.17
CA THR A 467 -4.67 7.51 -5.51
C THR A 467 -3.54 6.71 -6.15
N ASP A 468 -3.49 6.62 -7.48
CA ASP A 468 -2.40 5.94 -8.21
C ASP A 468 -1.04 6.60 -7.92
N LEU A 469 -0.99 7.94 -7.87
CA LEU A 469 0.23 8.68 -7.54
C LEU A 469 0.67 8.43 -6.10
N MET A 470 -0.26 8.33 -5.15
CA MET A 470 0.03 7.92 -3.77
C MET A 470 0.61 6.50 -3.74
N ASP A 471 -0.03 5.55 -4.40
CA ASP A 471 0.41 4.15 -4.48
C ASP A 471 1.79 4.02 -5.11
N GLU A 472 2.07 4.76 -6.19
CA GLU A 472 3.39 4.81 -6.81
C GLU A 472 4.44 5.33 -5.82
N ASN A 473 4.19 6.46 -5.16
CA ASN A 473 5.12 7.04 -4.20
C ASN A 473 5.38 6.13 -2.99
N ILE A 474 4.36 5.41 -2.51
CA ILE A 474 4.51 4.41 -1.45
C ILE A 474 5.32 3.21 -1.97
N SER A 475 5.04 2.73 -3.18
CA SER A 475 5.71 1.54 -3.74
C SER A 475 7.22 1.70 -3.90
N ARG A 476 7.71 2.92 -4.17
CA ARG A 476 9.14 3.21 -4.37
C ARG A 476 10.00 2.98 -3.13
N TYR A 477 9.44 3.18 -1.94
CA TYR A 477 10.16 3.08 -0.67
C TYR A 477 9.36 2.31 0.39
N ARG A 478 8.58 1.32 -0.07
CA ARG A 478 7.73 0.51 0.79
C ARG A 478 8.59 -0.20 1.82
N ILE A 479 8.18 -0.16 3.08
CA ILE A 479 8.86 -0.88 4.18
C ILE A 479 9.10 -2.35 3.78
N GLY A 480 10.37 -2.76 3.78
CA GLY A 480 10.82 -4.07 3.28
C GLY A 480 10.65 -5.21 4.28
N VAL A 481 10.59 -4.91 5.58
CA VAL A 481 10.38 -5.93 6.62
C VAL A 481 9.00 -6.55 6.49
N ARG A 482 8.97 -7.88 6.33
CA ARG A 482 7.75 -8.68 6.29
C ARG A 482 7.38 -9.12 7.70
N GLY A 483 6.07 -9.17 7.96
CA GLY A 483 5.50 -9.69 9.18
C GLY A 483 4.40 -10.68 8.85
N LYS A 484 4.26 -11.69 9.71
CA LYS A 484 3.39 -12.86 9.49
C LYS A 484 1.94 -12.59 9.88
N LYS A 485 1.74 -11.68 10.83
CA LYS A 485 0.42 -11.24 11.30
C LYS A 485 -0.33 -10.50 10.20
N TRP A 486 -1.62 -10.79 10.04
CA TRP A 486 -2.44 -10.20 8.98
C TRP A 486 -2.50 -8.67 9.03
N TRP A 487 -2.39 -8.10 10.23
CA TRP A 487 -2.39 -6.65 10.43
C TRP A 487 -1.07 -5.96 10.10
N TRP A 488 0.02 -6.71 9.96
CA TRP A 488 1.35 -6.15 9.72
C TRP A 488 1.40 -5.30 8.46
N CYS A 489 0.91 -5.82 7.34
CA CYS A 489 0.94 -5.10 6.07
C CYS A 489 0.07 -3.84 6.08
N LEU A 490 -1.00 -3.83 6.89
CA LEU A 490 -1.85 -2.65 7.08
C LEU A 490 -1.15 -1.59 7.93
N PHE A 491 -0.46 -2.02 8.99
CA PHE A 491 0.36 -1.13 9.83
C PHE A 491 1.48 -0.47 9.03
N THR A 492 2.28 -1.25 8.30
CA THR A 492 3.37 -0.70 7.49
C THR A 492 2.84 0.19 6.37
N TRP A 493 1.71 -0.14 5.75
CA TRP A 493 1.06 0.73 4.77
C TRP A 493 0.63 2.06 5.37
N MET A 494 0.04 2.08 6.57
CA MET A 494 -0.31 3.34 7.23
C MET A 494 0.93 4.16 7.60
N LEU A 495 2.03 3.53 8.02
CA LEU A 495 3.28 4.23 8.28
C LEU A 495 3.85 4.87 7.00
N ASP A 496 3.79 4.16 5.88
CA ASP A 496 4.14 4.70 4.57
C ASP A 496 3.18 5.80 4.09
N ALA A 497 1.88 5.71 4.41
CA ALA A 497 0.90 6.74 4.13
C ALA A 497 1.14 8.01 4.95
N CYS A 498 1.48 7.89 6.24
CA CYS A 498 1.90 9.01 7.09
C CYS A 498 3.14 9.70 6.50
N MET A 499 4.14 8.92 6.08
CA MET A 499 5.34 9.44 5.41
C MET A 499 5.01 10.15 4.09
N GLN A 500 4.10 9.58 3.29
CA GLN A 500 3.63 10.19 2.04
C GLN A 500 2.93 11.53 2.29
N ASN A 501 2.01 11.59 3.25
CA ASN A 501 1.30 12.83 3.59
C ASN A 501 2.25 13.90 4.14
N ALA A 502 3.20 13.53 5.00
CA ALA A 502 4.25 14.43 5.48
C ALA A 502 5.08 15.01 4.33
N TRP A 503 5.48 14.18 3.37
CA TRP A 503 6.21 14.65 2.20
C TRP A 503 5.35 15.53 1.27
N GLN A 504 4.04 15.28 1.16
CA GLN A 504 3.14 16.16 0.41
C GLN A 504 3.02 17.54 1.06
N LEU A 505 2.91 17.62 2.39
CA LEU A 505 2.94 18.89 3.11
C LEU A 505 4.25 19.65 2.85
N HIS A 506 5.39 18.96 2.92
CA HIS A 506 6.71 19.53 2.60
C HIS A 506 6.75 20.14 1.20
N LYS A 507 6.29 19.41 0.18
CA LYS A 507 6.26 19.94 -1.21
C LYS A 507 5.36 21.15 -1.34
N LYS A 508 4.17 21.09 -0.75
CA LYS A 508 3.17 22.17 -0.82
C LYS A 508 3.57 23.39 0.00
N SER A 509 4.45 23.24 1.00
CA SER A 509 5.05 24.32 1.77
C SER A 509 6.37 24.86 1.19
N LYS A 510 6.64 24.61 -0.11
CA LYS A 510 7.84 25.04 -0.87
C LYS A 510 9.13 24.29 -0.54
N GLY A 511 9.04 23.15 0.14
CA GLY A 511 10.15 22.24 0.35
C GLY A 511 10.62 21.58 -0.95
N THR A 512 11.93 21.42 -1.11
CA THR A 512 12.57 20.91 -2.34
C THR A 512 13.12 19.49 -2.21
N LEU A 513 13.24 18.95 -0.99
CA LEU A 513 13.76 17.60 -0.76
C LEU A 513 12.98 16.53 -1.53
N PRO A 514 13.66 15.70 -2.34
CA PRO A 514 13.09 14.48 -2.87
C PRO A 514 12.66 13.53 -1.74
N GLN A 515 11.69 12.66 -2.03
CA GLN A 515 11.10 11.75 -1.03
C GLN A 515 12.14 10.87 -0.32
N LEU A 516 13.17 10.40 -1.03
CA LEU A 516 14.25 9.61 -0.42
C LEU A 516 15.02 10.41 0.64
N GLU A 517 15.45 11.62 0.32
CA GLU A 517 16.21 12.45 1.27
C GLU A 517 15.35 12.86 2.46
N PHE A 518 14.07 13.19 2.22
CA PHE A 518 13.09 13.46 3.28
C PHE A 518 12.99 12.27 4.26
N ARG A 519 12.84 11.04 3.75
CA ARG A 519 12.84 9.80 4.56
C ARG A 519 14.15 9.59 5.30
N ARG A 520 15.30 9.79 4.62
CA ARG A 520 16.63 9.59 5.21
C ARG A 520 16.89 10.56 6.36
N GLU A 521 16.44 11.81 6.28
CA GLU A 521 16.57 12.77 7.38
C GLU A 521 15.80 12.33 8.63
N ILE A 522 14.57 11.85 8.46
CA ILE A 522 13.76 11.31 9.57
C ILE A 522 14.46 10.11 10.21
N VAL A 523 14.88 9.13 9.40
CA VAL A 523 15.55 7.93 9.89
C VAL A 523 16.86 8.26 10.61
N LYS A 524 17.71 9.11 10.02
CA LYS A 524 18.98 9.51 10.66
C LYS A 524 18.72 10.20 11.99
N SER A 525 17.71 11.06 12.07
CA SER A 525 17.33 11.76 13.30
C SER A 525 16.84 10.78 14.36
N TYR A 526 15.91 9.88 13.99
CA TYR A 526 15.37 8.89 14.93
C TYR A 526 16.44 7.94 15.47
N LEU A 527 17.27 7.36 14.59
CA LEU A 527 18.27 6.37 14.98
C LEU A 527 19.47 6.98 15.74
N LYS A 528 19.80 8.25 15.50
CA LYS A 528 20.86 8.94 16.24
C LYS A 528 20.39 9.51 17.58
N SER A 529 19.17 10.04 17.65
CA SER A 529 18.65 10.69 18.86
C SER A 529 18.10 9.68 19.88
N PHE A 530 17.49 8.59 19.41
CA PHE A 530 16.82 7.61 20.26
C PHE A 530 17.49 6.23 20.25
N GLY A 531 18.54 6.06 19.45
CA GLY A 531 19.32 4.83 19.41
C GLY A 531 20.09 4.61 20.73
N THR A 532 20.01 3.40 21.27
CA THR A 532 20.81 3.00 22.42
C THR A 532 21.96 2.13 21.94
N GLN A 533 23.20 2.64 22.09
CA GLN A 533 24.38 1.87 21.74
C GLN A 533 24.39 0.54 22.50
N PRO A 534 24.71 -0.59 21.83
CA PRO A 534 24.87 -1.85 22.51
C PRO A 534 25.95 -1.68 23.59
N LYS A 535 25.59 -1.90 24.87
CA LYS A 535 26.60 -2.17 25.90
C LYS A 535 27.40 -3.36 25.37
N GLY A 536 28.70 -3.16 25.12
CA GLY A 536 29.53 -4.04 24.29
C GLY A 536 29.31 -5.52 24.56
N ALA A 537 29.49 -6.36 23.53
CA ALA A 537 29.16 -7.78 23.54
C ALA A 537 29.40 -8.42 24.93
N GLY A 538 28.33 -8.66 25.68
CA GLY A 538 28.38 -9.51 26.86
C GLY A 538 28.95 -10.88 26.46
N ARG A 539 29.50 -11.62 27.43
CA ARG A 539 30.04 -12.98 27.22
C ARG A 539 29.08 -13.78 26.33
N THR A 540 29.53 -14.18 25.15
CA THR A 540 28.84 -15.14 24.31
C THR A 540 28.56 -16.37 25.17
N SER A 541 27.29 -16.73 25.34
CA SER A 541 26.90 -17.90 26.12
C SER A 541 27.58 -19.13 25.52
N THR A 542 28.24 -19.92 26.37
CA THR A 542 28.92 -21.17 26.04
C THR A 542 27.93 -22.30 25.73
N SER A 543 26.78 -21.99 25.11
CA SER A 543 25.78 -22.98 24.69
C SER A 543 26.15 -23.50 23.30
N THR A 544 26.98 -24.54 23.30
CA THR A 544 26.94 -25.77 22.48
C THR A 544 26.35 -25.73 21.05
N SER A 545 26.55 -24.65 20.29
CA SER A 545 26.29 -24.60 18.85
C SER A 545 27.21 -23.62 18.10
N SER A 546 28.35 -23.25 18.70
CA SER A 546 29.26 -22.20 18.19
C SER A 546 30.31 -22.68 17.19
N VAL A 547 30.07 -23.79 16.49
CA VAL A 547 31.03 -24.33 15.50
C VAL A 547 30.85 -23.71 14.10
N THR A 548 29.74 -23.01 13.81
CA THR A 548 29.40 -22.63 12.42
C THR A 548 29.30 -21.14 12.11
N LEU A 549 29.43 -20.22 13.07
CA LEU A 549 29.15 -18.78 12.84
C LEU A 549 30.38 -17.89 12.56
N ASN A 550 31.58 -18.45 12.43
CA ASN A 550 32.80 -17.72 12.01
C ASN A 550 33.79 -18.68 11.31
N ARG A 551 33.29 -19.55 10.43
CA ARG A 551 34.17 -20.41 9.64
C ARG A 551 34.67 -19.62 8.45
N VAL A 552 35.90 -19.12 8.55
CA VAL A 552 36.63 -18.56 7.40
C VAL A 552 36.63 -19.61 6.29
N SER A 553 36.25 -19.21 5.07
CA SER A 553 36.18 -20.16 3.95
C SER A 553 37.54 -20.81 3.71
N ASP A 554 37.53 -22.09 3.34
CA ASP A 554 38.76 -22.83 3.06
C ASP A 554 39.55 -22.17 1.92
N ASP A 555 38.86 -21.59 0.92
CA ASP A 555 39.49 -20.78 -0.13
C ASP A 555 40.27 -19.59 0.44
N LEU A 556 39.72 -18.82 1.37
CA LEU A 556 40.41 -17.67 1.98
C LEU A 556 41.52 -18.14 2.93
N ARG A 557 41.27 -19.23 3.65
CA ARG A 557 42.17 -19.79 4.67
C ARG A 557 43.42 -20.40 4.04
N TYR A 558 43.30 -21.03 2.88
CA TYR A 558 44.36 -21.79 2.22
C TYR A 558 44.97 -21.08 1.00
N ASP A 559 44.60 -19.84 0.71
CA ASP A 559 45.11 -19.13 -0.48
C ASP A 559 46.61 -18.75 -0.39
N LYS A 560 47.24 -18.95 0.77
CA LYS A 560 48.66 -18.65 1.05
C LYS A 560 49.04 -17.19 0.79
N ARG A 561 48.08 -16.26 0.81
CA ARG A 561 48.31 -14.83 0.55
C ARG A 561 48.06 -14.00 1.79
N ASP A 562 49.00 -13.13 2.15
CA ASP A 562 48.81 -12.03 3.12
C ASP A 562 48.25 -12.42 4.51
N HIS A 563 48.51 -13.66 4.95
CA HIS A 563 48.22 -14.12 6.31
C HIS A 563 49.38 -13.76 7.24
N PHE A 564 49.23 -12.72 8.04
CA PHE A 564 50.24 -12.25 8.98
C PHE A 564 49.77 -12.35 10.43
N VAL A 565 50.68 -12.77 11.32
CA VAL A 565 50.47 -12.72 12.77
C VAL A 565 50.56 -11.27 13.22
N VAL A 566 49.43 -10.72 13.68
CA VAL A 566 49.36 -9.36 14.25
C VAL A 566 48.87 -9.40 15.69
N ARG A 567 49.20 -8.36 16.45
CA ARG A 567 48.65 -8.19 17.80
C ARG A 567 47.19 -7.77 17.73
N ILE A 568 46.38 -8.33 18.60
CA ILE A 568 44.96 -7.98 18.73
C ILE A 568 44.86 -6.50 19.18
N PRO A 569 44.07 -5.67 18.49
CA PRO A 569 43.88 -4.27 18.85
C PRO A 569 43.39 -4.10 20.30
N GLN A 570 43.72 -2.95 20.91
CA GLN A 570 43.24 -2.56 22.24
C GLN A 570 43.66 -3.51 23.38
N ASN A 571 44.74 -4.28 23.19
CA ASN A 571 45.32 -5.18 24.19
C ASN A 571 44.35 -6.29 24.70
N LYS A 572 43.29 -6.56 23.93
CA LYS A 572 42.30 -7.60 24.21
C LYS A 572 42.90 -9.00 23.98
N ARG A 573 42.26 -10.02 24.56
CA ARG A 573 42.60 -11.43 24.32
C ARG A 573 41.49 -12.11 23.52
N ARG A 574 41.84 -12.99 22.59
CA ARG A 574 40.90 -13.89 21.89
C ARG A 574 41.31 -15.34 22.15
N ARG A 575 40.31 -16.24 22.18
CA ARG A 575 40.57 -17.69 22.23
C ARG A 575 41.15 -18.12 20.88
N CYS A 576 42.07 -19.10 20.92
CA CYS A 576 42.62 -19.71 19.71
C CYS A 576 41.53 -20.49 18.97
N THR A 577 41.46 -20.32 17.64
CA THR A 577 40.54 -21.06 16.76
C THR A 577 41.15 -22.36 16.23
N GLY A 578 42.41 -22.67 16.57
CA GLY A 578 43.03 -23.95 16.20
C GLY A 578 42.29 -25.14 16.82
N GLU A 579 42.15 -26.21 16.03
CA GLU A 579 41.45 -27.42 16.46
C GLU A 579 42.10 -28.01 17.72
N GLY A 580 41.28 -28.30 18.75
CA GLY A 580 41.74 -28.81 20.05
C GLY A 580 42.50 -27.80 20.93
N CYS A 581 42.66 -26.54 20.51
CA CYS A 581 43.46 -25.56 21.26
C CYS A 581 42.61 -24.75 22.25
N ALA A 582 42.92 -24.87 23.55
CA ALA A 582 42.26 -24.09 24.61
C ALA A 582 42.94 -22.75 24.92
N SER A 583 44.03 -22.41 24.21
CA SER A 583 44.83 -21.22 24.52
C SER A 583 44.05 -19.92 24.28
N SER A 584 44.41 -18.87 25.03
CA SER A 584 43.92 -17.52 24.80
C SER A 584 45.11 -16.57 24.68
N GLY A 585 45.18 -15.87 23.55
CA GLY A 585 46.35 -15.11 23.15
C GLY A 585 46.03 -13.65 22.84
N ARG A 586 47.09 -12.88 22.59
CA ARG A 586 47.03 -11.50 22.08
C ARG A 586 47.37 -11.42 20.59
N THR A 587 47.37 -12.54 19.89
CA THR A 587 47.72 -12.67 18.47
C THR A 587 46.52 -13.10 17.65
N MET A 588 46.45 -12.61 16.41
CA MET A 588 45.42 -12.94 15.43
C MET A 588 46.00 -12.96 14.03
N CYS A 589 45.33 -13.63 13.10
CA CYS A 589 45.57 -13.41 11.67
C CYS A 589 44.89 -12.11 11.23
N ASN A 590 45.62 -11.21 10.58
CA ASN A 590 45.10 -9.94 10.06
C ASN A 590 44.00 -10.15 9.01
N LYS A 591 44.19 -11.14 8.12
CA LYS A 591 43.31 -11.41 6.98
C LYS A 591 42.08 -12.21 7.38
N CYS A 592 42.26 -13.32 8.10
CA CYS A 592 41.17 -14.16 8.58
C CYS A 592 40.40 -13.56 9.78
N ASN A 593 40.95 -12.52 10.43
CA ASN A 593 40.40 -11.88 11.63
C ASN A 593 40.08 -12.87 12.79
N VAL A 594 40.80 -14.00 12.88
CA VAL A 594 40.64 -15.01 13.95
C VAL A 594 41.81 -14.99 14.93
N GLY A 595 41.52 -15.31 16.20
CA GLY A 595 42.56 -15.44 17.23
C GLY A 595 43.32 -16.76 17.04
N LEU A 596 44.65 -16.70 16.97
CA LEU A 596 45.50 -17.89 16.80
C LEU A 596 46.74 -17.74 17.68
N CYS A 597 47.10 -18.78 18.43
CA CYS A 597 48.44 -18.86 19.00
C CYS A 597 49.45 -19.14 17.88
N ILE A 598 50.73 -18.92 18.18
CA ILE A 598 51.81 -19.09 17.20
C ILE A 598 51.81 -20.51 16.64
N ASP A 599 51.65 -21.52 17.51
CA ASP A 599 51.69 -22.94 17.11
C ASP A 599 50.52 -23.33 16.20
N CYS A 600 49.33 -22.76 16.43
CA CYS A 600 48.16 -23.04 15.61
C CYS A 600 48.09 -22.21 14.32
N PHE A 601 48.96 -21.20 14.15
CA PHE A 601 48.84 -20.28 13.02
C PHE A 601 49.06 -20.99 11.68
N CYS A 602 50.15 -21.76 11.56
CA CYS A 602 50.45 -22.48 10.32
C CYS A 602 49.41 -23.57 10.07
N LEU A 603 49.09 -24.37 11.09
CA LEU A 603 48.11 -25.47 11.00
C LEU A 603 46.73 -24.96 10.56
N PHE A 604 46.32 -23.78 11.03
CA PHE A 604 45.06 -23.18 10.61
C PHE A 604 45.06 -22.76 9.14
N HIS A 605 46.18 -22.37 8.53
CA HIS A 605 46.20 -21.90 7.13
C HIS A 605 46.68 -22.99 6.14
N THR A 606 46.73 -24.25 6.57
CA THR A 606 47.06 -25.41 5.74
C THR A 606 45.90 -26.41 5.70
N PRO A 607 45.60 -27.00 4.53
CA PRO A 607 44.56 -28.03 4.36
C PRO A 607 44.69 -29.24 5.28
#